data_AF-A0A2A4Q395-F1
#
_entry.id   AF-A0A2A4Q395-F1
#
_cell.length_a   1.000
_cell.length_b   1.000
_cell.length_c   1.000
_cell.angle_alpha   90.00
_cell.angle_beta   90.00
_cell.angle_gamma   90.00
#
_symmetry.space_group_name_H-M   'P 1'
#
loop_
_entity.id
_entity.type
_entity.pdbx_description
1 polymer ?
#
loop_
_entity_poly.entity_id
_entity_poly.type
_entity_poly.pdbx_seq_one_letter_code
_entity_poly.pdbx_strand_id
1 'polypeptide(L)'
;MAPEGEVLLFVRDMPTIPPHREFQVRSIIDSRAASIGVFKPLRVPDRVVAFAFDFSESDAIGVSIEPIGGSAAPTGDIVLLGTR
;
A
#
# COMPACT_ATOMS: atom_id res chain seq x y z
N MET A 1 14.42 12.40 -11.92
CA MET A 1 14.87 11.00 -11.81
C MET A 1 14.66 10.59 -10.37
N ALA A 2 13.92 9.51 -10.11
CA ALA A 2 13.87 8.92 -8.78
C ALA A 2 15.26 8.31 -8.48
N PRO A 3 15.81 8.44 -7.26
CA PRO A 3 17.06 7.77 -6.88
C PRO A 3 16.95 6.25 -7.07
N GLU A 4 18.06 5.60 -7.43
CA GLU A 4 18.12 4.14 -7.59
C GLU A 4 17.60 3.44 -6.32
N GLY A 5 16.56 2.61 -6.47
CA GLY A 5 15.93 1.86 -5.37
C GLY A 5 14.53 2.33 -4.94
N GLU A 6 13.96 3.39 -5.56
CA GLU A 6 12.57 3.76 -5.31
C GLU A 6 11.59 2.94 -6.17
N VAL A 7 10.66 2.24 -5.51
CA VAL A 7 9.50 1.65 -6.19
C VAL A 7 8.31 2.58 -6.06
N LEU A 8 7.67 2.84 -7.21
CA LEU A 8 6.50 3.69 -7.30
C LEU A 8 5.24 2.82 -7.39
N LEU A 9 4.33 2.99 -6.43
CA LEU A 9 3.00 2.41 -6.52
C LEU A 9 2.08 3.40 -7.22
N PHE A 10 1.59 3.02 -8.40
CA PHE A 10 0.57 3.76 -9.14
C PHE A 10 -0.80 3.19 -8.79
N VAL A 11 -1.60 4.00 -8.10
CA VAL A 11 -2.99 3.66 -7.77
C VAL A 11 -3.94 4.56 -8.56
N ARG A 12 -4.97 3.94 -9.15
CA ARG A 12 -6.04 4.61 -9.90
C ARG A 12 -7.38 4.20 -9.34
N ASP A 13 -8.38 5.07 -9.47
CA ASP A 13 -9.77 4.81 -9.07
C ASP A 13 -9.91 4.35 -7.60
N MET A 14 -9.06 4.87 -6.72
CA MET A 14 -9.05 4.48 -5.31
C MET A 14 -10.38 4.83 -4.63
N PRO A 15 -10.94 3.92 -3.83
CA PRO A 15 -12.20 4.19 -3.15
C PRO A 15 -12.03 5.33 -2.15
N THR A 16 -13.10 6.12 -1.98
CA THR A 16 -13.16 7.06 -0.86
C THR A 16 -13.30 6.28 0.44
N ILE A 17 -12.47 6.60 1.44
CA ILE A 17 -12.49 5.95 2.75
C ILE A 17 -12.90 6.95 3.85
N PRO A 18 -13.39 6.48 5.01
CA PRO A 18 -13.70 7.36 6.14
C PRO A 18 -12.50 8.23 6.56
N PRO A 19 -12.72 9.47 7.05
CA PRO A 19 -11.63 10.42 7.32
C PRO A 19 -10.61 9.92 8.38
N HIS A 20 -11.05 9.04 9.27
CA HIS A 20 -10.24 8.42 10.33
C HIS A 20 -9.56 7.11 9.89
N ARG A 21 -9.48 6.84 8.59
CA ARG A 21 -8.84 5.66 8.01
C ARG A 21 -7.70 6.06 7.04
N GLU A 22 -6.81 5.13 6.77
CA GLU A 22 -5.70 5.24 5.82
C GLU A 22 -5.62 3.97 4.97
N PHE A 23 -4.97 4.07 3.82
CA PHE A 23 -4.52 2.87 3.11
C PHE A 23 -3.19 2.41 3.70
N GLN A 24 -3.05 1.12 3.99
CA GLN A 24 -1.78 0.51 4.37
C GLN A 24 -1.31 -0.41 3.26
N VAL A 25 -0.08 -0.21 2.82
CA VAL A 25 0.61 -1.06 1.84
C VAL A 25 1.43 -2.10 2.59
N ARG A 26 1.31 -3.35 2.14
CA ARG A 26 2.04 -4.49 2.69
C ARG A 26 2.76 -5.26 1.59
N SER A 27 3.98 -5.68 1.89
CA SER A 27 4.70 -6.70 1.14
C SER A 27 4.28 -8.07 1.67
N ILE A 28 4.02 -9.02 0.77
CA ILE A 28 3.68 -10.39 1.11
C ILE A 28 4.82 -11.28 0.59
N ILE A 29 5.45 -12.04 1.50
CA ILE A 29 6.50 -13.02 1.21
C ILE A 29 6.18 -14.30 1.98
N ASP A 30 6.16 -15.45 1.32
CA ASP A 30 5.81 -16.76 1.91
C ASP A 30 4.50 -16.70 2.72
N SER A 31 3.49 -16.03 2.17
CA SER A 31 2.19 -15.77 2.82
C SER A 31 2.24 -14.93 4.11
N ARG A 32 3.36 -14.27 4.41
CA ARG A 32 3.49 -13.34 5.54
C ARG A 32 3.43 -11.90 5.06
N ALA A 33 2.52 -11.12 5.63
CA ALA A 33 2.35 -9.71 5.30
C ALA A 33 3.17 -8.82 6.26
N ALA A 34 4.01 -7.96 5.72
CA ALA A 34 4.77 -6.94 6.47
C ALA A 34 4.35 -5.53 6.04
N SER A 35 4.18 -4.62 7.00
CA SER A 35 3.83 -3.23 6.73
C SER A 35 4.97 -2.47 6.06
N ILE A 36 4.69 -1.84 4.93
CA ILE A 36 5.65 -0.98 4.21
C ILE A 36 5.40 0.49 4.52
N GLY A 37 4.13 0.89 4.60
CA GLY A 37 3.76 2.25 4.95
C GLY A 37 2.28 2.52 4.78
N VAL A 38 1.88 3.74 5.15
CA VAL A 38 0.50 4.21 5.07
C VAL A 38 0.39 5.47 4.23
N PHE A 39 -0.77 5.69 3.62
CA PHE A 39 -1.07 6.95 2.94
C PHE A 39 -2.56 7.30 3.03
N LYS A 40 -2.84 8.61 3.03
CA LYS A 40 -4.20 9.15 2.92
C LYS A 40 -4.67 9.21 1.48
N PRO A 41 -5.96 8.94 1.19
CA PRO A 41 -6.55 9.31 -0.09
C PRO A 41 -6.56 10.84 -0.22
N LEU A 42 -6.07 11.34 -1.34
CA LEU A 42 -6.31 12.72 -1.76
C LEU A 42 -7.45 12.69 -2.78
N ARG A 43 -8.18 13.80 -2.94
CA ARG A 43 -9.34 13.88 -3.87
C ARG A 43 -8.97 13.82 -5.37
N VAL A 44 -7.72 13.51 -5.70
CA VAL A 44 -7.24 13.40 -7.08
C VAL A 44 -7.28 11.93 -7.51
N PRO A 45 -7.80 11.63 -8.73
CA PRO A 45 -8.08 10.26 -9.18
C PRO A 45 -6.82 9.42 -9.40
N ASP A 46 -5.71 10.06 -9.77
CA ASP A 46 -4.42 9.40 -10.01
C ASP A 46 -3.38 9.91 -9.02
N ARG A 47 -2.67 8.99 -8.37
CA ARG A 47 -1.56 9.33 -7.48
C ARG A 47 -0.42 8.33 -7.59
N VAL A 48 0.78 8.88 -7.58
CA VAL A 48 2.02 8.14 -7.34
C VAL A 48 2.38 8.25 -5.87
N VAL A 49 2.52 7.13 -5.19
CA VAL A 49 3.07 7.08 -3.82
C VAL A 49 4.42 6.39 -3.90
N ALA A 50 5.46 7.09 -3.48
CA ALA A 50 6.81 6.54 -3.40
C ALA A 50 7.01 5.88 -2.03
N PHE A 51 7.53 4.66 -2.04
CA PHE A 51 7.98 3.96 -0.85
C PHE A 51 9.48 3.67 -1.00
N ALA A 52 10.25 3.96 0.04
CA ALA A 52 11.65 3.55 0.13
C ALA A 52 11.73 2.07 0.54
N PHE A 53 11.23 1.19 -0.33
CA PHE A 53 11.18 -0.25 -0.12
C PHE A 53 11.41 -0.98 -1.44
N ASP A 54 12.21 -2.05 -1.38
CA ASP A 54 12.42 -2.94 -2.51
C ASP A 54 11.39 -4.07 -2.49
N PHE A 55 10.51 -4.08 -3.50
CA PHE A 55 9.48 -5.10 -3.67
C PHE A 55 9.94 -6.26 -4.57
N SER A 56 11.22 -6.31 -4.97
CA SER A 56 11.77 -7.33 -5.88
C SER A 56 11.56 -8.78 -5.40
N GLU A 57 11.58 -8.97 -4.08
CA GLU A 57 11.38 -10.25 -3.38
C GLU A 57 9.93 -10.46 -2.92
N SER A 58 9.02 -9.51 -3.16
CA SER A 58 7.61 -9.65 -2.79
C SER A 58 6.90 -10.63 -3.73
N ASP A 59 6.23 -11.64 -3.17
CA ASP A 59 5.30 -12.50 -3.92
C ASP A 59 4.08 -11.72 -4.39
N ALA A 60 3.59 -10.82 -3.54
CA ALA A 60 2.45 -9.96 -3.82
C ALA A 60 2.49 -8.66 -3.01
N ILE A 61 1.77 -7.66 -3.51
CA ILE A 61 1.50 -6.41 -2.80
C ILE A 61 0.05 -6.41 -2.33
N GLY A 62 -0.15 -6.23 -1.03
CA GLY A 62 -1.46 -6.06 -0.43
C GLY A 62 -1.73 -4.60 -0.09
N VAL A 63 -2.94 -4.12 -0.38
CA VAL A 63 -3.43 -2.83 0.13
C VAL A 63 -4.68 -3.10 0.97
N SER A 64 -4.76 -2.52 2.18
CA SER A 64 -5.94 -2.57 3.04
C SER A 64 -6.33 -1.19 3.56
N ILE A 65 -7.54 -1.06 4.10
CA ILE A 65 -8.02 0.16 4.77
C ILE A 65 -7.91 -0.04 6.28
N GLU A 66 -7.15 0.81 6.94
CA GLU A 66 -6.72 0.63 8.34
C GLU A 66 -6.95 1.91 9.16
N PRO A 67 -6.96 1.82 10.49
CA PRO A 67 -6.88 3.01 11.35
C PRO A 67 -5.68 3.91 11.01
N ILE A 68 -5.71 5.16 11.48
CA ILE A 68 -4.57 6.07 11.34
C ILE A 68 -3.32 5.45 11.99
N GLY A 69 -2.22 5.42 11.25
CA GLY A 69 -0.96 4.77 11.66
C GLY A 69 -0.86 3.29 11.26
N GLY A 70 -1.91 2.73 10.65
CA GLY A 70 -1.96 1.34 10.23
C GLY A 70 -2.17 0.35 11.38
N SER A 71 -2.05 -0.92 11.06
CA SER A 71 -2.19 -2.05 11.97
C SER A 71 -1.02 -3.02 11.84
N ALA A 72 -0.63 -3.64 12.97
CA ALA A 72 0.43 -4.64 13.00
C ALA A 72 0.06 -5.92 12.25
N ALA A 73 -1.20 -6.31 12.31
CA ALA A 73 -1.79 -7.37 11.49
C ALA A 73 -2.92 -6.78 10.63
N PRO A 74 -3.24 -7.36 9.47
CA PRO A 74 -4.39 -6.96 8.66
C PRO A 74 -5.68 -7.00 9.49
N THR A 75 -6.41 -5.87 9.53
CA THR A 75 -7.72 -5.81 10.22
C THR A 75 -8.91 -5.82 9.26
N GLY A 76 -8.64 -5.69 7.96
CA GLY A 76 -9.66 -5.71 6.91
C GLY A 76 -9.21 -6.49 5.69
N ASP A 77 -10.12 -6.60 4.72
CA ASP A 77 -9.91 -7.31 3.46
C ASP A 77 -8.78 -6.67 2.63
N ILE A 78 -8.06 -7.51 1.88
CA ILE A 78 -7.09 -7.06 0.88
C ILE A 78 -7.89 -6.53 -0.32
N VAL A 79 -7.82 -5.22 -0.55
CA VAL A 79 -8.60 -4.56 -1.61
C VAL A 79 -7.87 -4.50 -2.96
N LEU A 80 -6.56 -4.77 -2.97
CA LEU A 80 -5.72 -4.89 -4.15
C LEU A 80 -4.67 -5.98 -3.89
N LEU A 81 -4.61 -6.97 -4.78
CA LEU A 81 -3.53 -7.94 -4.88
C LEU A 81 -2.82 -7.71 -6.22
N GLY A 82 -1.61 -7.17 -6.17
CA GLY A 82 -0.73 -7.13 -7.33
C GLY A 82 0.16 -8.38 -7.31
N THR A 83 0.07 -9.22 -8.33
CA THR A 83 1.01 -10.32 -8.56
C THR A 83 2.01 -9.91 -9.63
N ARG A 84 3.21 -10.50 -9.57
CA ARG A 84 4.24 -10.32 -10.60
C ARG A 84 3.82 -10.92 -11.94
#